data_AF-A0A2M6XWZ1-F1
#
_entry.id   AF-A0A2M6XWZ1-F1
#
_cell.length_a   1.000
_cell.length_b   1.000
_cell.length_c   1.000
_cell.angle_alpha   90.00
_cell.angle_beta   90.00
_cell.angle_gamma   90.00
#
_symmetry.space_group_name_H-M   'P 1'
#
loop_
_entity.id
_entity.type
_entity.pdbx_description
1 polymer ?
#
loop_
_entity_poly.entity_id
_entity_poly.type
_entity_poly.pdbx_seq_one_letter_code
_entity_poly.pdbx_strand_id
1 'polypeptide(L)'
;WAHSRRVAASSFVLALHQKHLKPEQAMLAGMVHNLGAFPLCIYADRFHPRLEQAALEELVRRFSTRVGVALLNNWHFPPEIIEVVAGYENLQRTNESGMADYADVVTIANLQMPATAKFVAWQNISAATRLGCDPARCINFLVDYADQLNIAGEMLGLSRTQQAVPAPDEKPMGTMNRQASEQPAAKESTGIMGGLRNLFR
;
A
#
# COMPACT_ATOMS: atom_id res chain seq x y z
N TRP A 1 -5.90 0.91 -5.83
CA TRP A 1 -6.14 2.37 -5.74
C TRP A 1 -6.18 2.87 -4.29
N ALA A 2 -7.07 2.35 -3.42
CA ALA A 2 -7.12 2.76 -2.00
C ALA A 2 -5.76 2.56 -1.29
N HIS A 3 -5.10 1.42 -1.52
CA HIS A 3 -3.74 1.14 -1.05
C HIS A 3 -2.75 2.26 -1.41
N SER A 4 -2.60 2.58 -2.70
CA SER A 4 -1.70 3.62 -3.19
C SER A 4 -1.94 4.99 -2.54
N ARG A 5 -3.21 5.33 -2.25
CA ARG A 5 -3.56 6.58 -1.56
C ARG A 5 -3.13 6.58 -0.09
N ARG A 6 -3.26 5.46 0.62
CA ARG A 6 -2.77 5.33 2.01
C ARG A 6 -1.25 5.37 2.06
N VAL A 7 -0.58 4.71 1.11
CA VAL A 7 0.89 4.76 0.97
C VAL A 7 1.34 6.18 0.64
N ALA A 8 0.65 6.89 -0.26
CA ALA A 8 0.92 8.29 -0.57
C ALA A 8 0.77 9.22 0.65
N ALA A 9 -0.32 9.09 1.41
CA ALA A 9 -0.52 9.85 2.64
C ALA A 9 0.58 9.58 3.68
N SER A 10 0.95 8.31 3.86
CA SER A 10 2.03 7.92 4.78
C SER A 10 3.40 8.43 4.31
N SER A 11 3.65 8.39 3.00
CA SER A 11 4.88 8.90 2.39
C SER A 11 5.03 10.41 2.60
N PHE A 12 3.93 11.16 2.47
CA PHE A 12 3.90 12.59 2.78
C PHE A 12 4.33 12.85 4.23
N VAL A 13 3.69 12.16 5.18
CA VAL A 13 3.94 12.35 6.61
C VAL A 13 5.37 11.94 7.00
N LEU A 14 5.88 10.81 6.48
CA LEU A 14 7.26 10.39 6.68
C LEU A 14 8.25 11.45 6.18
N ALA A 15 7.98 12.05 5.02
CA ALA A 15 8.84 13.07 4.42
C ALA A 15 8.81 14.40 5.17
N LEU A 16 7.75 14.74 5.93
CA LEU A 16 7.74 15.91 6.82
C LEU A 16 8.88 15.86 7.87
N HIS A 17 9.36 14.66 8.20
CA HIS A 17 10.46 14.45 9.13
C HIS A 17 11.84 14.36 8.47
N GLN A 18 11.92 14.52 7.14
CA GLN A 18 13.16 14.43 6.37
C GLN A 18 13.43 15.78 5.69
N LYS A 19 14.33 16.59 6.27
CA LYS A 19 14.56 17.99 5.84
C LYS A 19 14.98 18.16 4.38
N HIS A 20 15.58 17.14 3.78
CA HIS A 20 16.07 17.14 2.40
C HIS A 20 15.06 16.60 1.38
N LEU A 21 13.93 16.05 1.83
CA LEU A 21 12.89 15.52 0.95
C LEU A 21 11.68 16.47 0.90
N LYS A 22 11.12 16.63 -0.28
CA LYS A 22 9.85 17.37 -0.47
C LYS A 22 8.65 16.44 -0.19
N PRO A 23 7.76 16.77 0.77
CA PRO A 23 6.61 15.94 1.13
C PRO A 23 5.65 15.65 -0.02
N GLU A 24 5.37 16.64 -0.87
CA GLU A 24 4.45 16.52 -2.01
C GLU A 24 5.00 15.52 -3.04
N GLN A 25 6.31 15.50 -3.19
CA GLN A 25 7.00 14.57 -4.09
C GLN A 25 7.02 13.14 -3.53
N ALA A 26 7.15 12.98 -2.22
CA ALA A 26 6.97 11.69 -1.57
C ALA A 26 5.52 11.18 -1.68
N MET A 27 4.54 12.08 -1.56
CA MET A 27 3.13 11.75 -1.80
C MET A 27 2.91 11.24 -3.24
N LEU A 28 3.45 11.95 -4.23
CA LEU A 28 3.39 11.52 -5.63
C LEU A 28 4.06 10.16 -5.82
N ALA A 29 5.25 9.96 -5.27
CA ALA A 29 5.97 8.68 -5.31
C ALA A 29 5.12 7.53 -4.76
N GLY A 30 4.51 7.72 -3.59
CA GLY A 30 3.60 6.73 -2.98
C GLY A 30 2.33 6.50 -3.81
N MET A 31 1.85 7.50 -4.55
CA MET A 31 0.68 7.34 -5.43
C MET A 31 0.99 6.43 -6.62
N VAL A 32 2.18 6.61 -7.22
CA VAL A 32 2.57 5.92 -8.46
C VAL A 32 3.35 4.63 -8.25
N HIS A 33 3.72 4.29 -7.00
CA HIS A 33 4.62 3.17 -6.68
C HIS A 33 4.21 1.83 -7.31
N ASN A 34 2.90 1.57 -7.44
CA ASN A 34 2.35 0.33 -8.00
C ASN A 34 1.47 0.57 -9.24
N LEU A 35 1.76 1.62 -10.02
CA LEU A 35 0.95 1.97 -11.19
C LEU A 35 1.01 0.90 -12.30
N GLY A 36 2.09 0.12 -12.36
CA GLY A 36 2.28 -0.94 -13.35
C GLY A 36 1.35 -2.14 -13.21
N ALA A 37 0.68 -2.32 -12.07
CA ALA A 37 -0.35 -3.35 -11.92
C ALA A 37 -1.57 -3.08 -12.82
N PHE A 38 -1.90 -1.81 -13.06
CA PHE A 38 -3.14 -1.45 -13.76
C PHE A 38 -3.17 -1.88 -15.24
N PRO A 39 -2.13 -1.59 -16.06
CA PRO A 39 -2.07 -2.12 -17.43
C PRO A 39 -2.10 -3.64 -17.51
N LEU A 40 -1.53 -4.35 -16.52
CA LEU A 40 -1.56 -5.82 -16.47
C LEU A 40 -2.96 -6.35 -16.21
N CYS A 41 -3.73 -5.71 -15.32
CA CYS A 41 -5.13 -6.06 -15.09
C CYS A 41 -5.97 -5.85 -16.37
N ILE A 42 -5.79 -4.73 -17.07
CA ILE A 42 -6.48 -4.46 -18.35
C ILE A 42 -6.12 -5.53 -19.39
N TYR A 43 -4.84 -5.87 -19.49
CA TYR A 43 -4.36 -6.89 -20.42
C TYR A 43 -5.00 -8.26 -20.12
N ALA A 44 -5.01 -8.67 -18.86
CA ALA A 44 -5.61 -9.93 -18.43
C ALA A 44 -7.12 -9.97 -18.70
N ASP A 45 -7.85 -8.91 -18.34
CA ASP A 45 -9.29 -8.81 -18.57
C ASP A 45 -9.65 -8.94 -20.07
N ARG A 46 -8.87 -8.26 -20.93
CA ARG A 46 -9.12 -8.22 -22.37
C ARG A 46 -8.76 -9.53 -23.08
N PHE A 47 -7.63 -10.14 -22.76
CA PHE A 47 -7.07 -11.25 -23.53
C PHE A 47 -7.14 -12.60 -22.80
N HIS A 48 -7.34 -12.58 -21.49
CA HIS A 48 -7.40 -13.76 -20.64
C HIS A 48 -8.58 -13.68 -19.64
N PRO A 49 -9.85 -13.54 -20.11
CA PRO A 49 -11.01 -13.30 -19.23
C PRO A 49 -11.33 -14.47 -18.28
N ARG A 50 -10.71 -15.64 -18.48
CA ARG A 50 -10.81 -16.82 -17.61
C ARG A 50 -9.55 -17.04 -16.76
N LEU A 51 -8.68 -16.03 -16.66
CA LEU A 51 -7.48 -16.12 -15.83
C LEU A 51 -7.90 -16.21 -14.37
N GLU A 52 -7.44 -17.25 -13.69
CA GLU A 52 -7.68 -17.43 -12.26
C GLU A 52 -7.02 -16.32 -11.44
N GLN A 53 -7.65 -15.98 -10.32
CA GLN A 53 -7.21 -14.89 -9.43
C GLN A 53 -5.74 -15.04 -9.01
N ALA A 54 -5.33 -16.24 -8.61
CA ALA A 54 -3.94 -16.53 -8.22
C ALA A 54 -2.94 -16.34 -9.37
N ALA A 55 -3.35 -16.61 -10.61
CA ALA A 55 -2.50 -16.43 -11.78
C ALA A 55 -2.38 -14.94 -12.16
N LEU A 56 -3.44 -14.15 -11.97
CA LEU A 56 -3.40 -12.70 -12.12
C LEU A 56 -2.48 -12.07 -11.06
N GLU A 57 -2.57 -12.49 -9.81
CA GLU A 57 -1.70 -12.01 -8.74
C GLU A 57 -0.22 -12.29 -9.04
N GLU A 58 0.09 -13.49 -9.54
CA GLU A 58 1.45 -13.84 -9.93
C GLU A 58 1.94 -13.04 -11.15
N LEU A 59 1.05 -12.78 -12.12
CA LEU A 59 1.35 -11.89 -13.26
C LEU A 59 1.69 -10.48 -12.77
N VAL A 60 0.85 -9.91 -11.91
CA VAL A 60 1.05 -8.57 -11.34
C VAL A 60 2.37 -8.55 -10.57
N ARG A 61 2.59 -9.49 -9.65
CA ARG A 61 3.81 -9.57 -8.84
C ARG A 61 5.09 -9.68 -9.66
N ARG A 62 5.05 -10.38 -10.80
CA ARG A 62 6.24 -10.56 -11.66
C ARG A 62 6.54 -9.37 -12.56
N PHE A 63 5.52 -8.64 -13.00
CA PHE A 63 5.67 -7.69 -14.11
C PHE A 63 5.33 -6.25 -13.75
N SER A 64 4.62 -5.97 -12.64
CA SER A 64 4.17 -4.63 -12.28
C SER A 64 5.32 -3.63 -12.20
N THR A 65 6.45 -3.99 -11.58
CA THR A 65 7.64 -3.13 -11.48
C THR A 65 8.16 -2.73 -12.87
N ARG A 66 8.38 -3.71 -13.75
CA ARG A 66 8.92 -3.47 -15.10
C ARG A 66 7.97 -2.61 -15.95
N VAL A 67 6.67 -2.90 -15.88
CA VAL A 67 5.64 -2.14 -16.59
C VAL A 67 5.54 -0.72 -16.03
N GLY A 68 5.56 -0.57 -14.70
CA GLY A 68 5.49 0.73 -14.04
C GLY A 68 6.68 1.62 -14.37
N VAL A 69 7.91 1.07 -14.33
CA VAL A 69 9.13 1.78 -14.75
C VAL A 69 9.03 2.21 -16.21
N ALA A 70 8.63 1.33 -17.12
CA ALA A 70 8.51 1.68 -18.54
C ALA A 70 7.47 2.79 -18.77
N LEU A 71 6.33 2.73 -18.06
CA LEU A 71 5.26 3.71 -18.16
C LEU A 71 5.72 5.10 -17.67
N LEU A 72 6.36 5.17 -16.49
CA LEU A 72 6.84 6.43 -15.94
C LEU A 72 7.98 7.04 -16.76
N ASN A 73 8.87 6.22 -17.33
CA ASN A 73 9.88 6.68 -18.29
C ASN A 73 9.22 7.33 -19.51
N ASN A 74 8.23 6.66 -20.11
CA ASN A 74 7.52 7.20 -21.27
C ASN A 74 6.76 8.51 -20.97
N TRP A 75 6.35 8.70 -19.72
CA TRP A 75 5.73 9.94 -19.25
C TRP A 75 6.74 10.99 -18.77
N HIS A 76 8.04 10.73 -18.89
CA HIS A 76 9.12 11.64 -18.51
C HIS A 76 9.08 12.07 -17.04
N PHE A 77 8.72 11.13 -16.14
CA PHE A 77 8.81 11.38 -14.71
C PHE A 77 10.27 11.56 -14.27
N PRO A 78 10.52 12.29 -13.17
CA PRO A 78 11.86 12.44 -12.62
C PRO A 78 12.50 11.08 -12.27
N PRO A 79 13.82 10.90 -12.47
CA PRO A 79 14.51 9.64 -12.20
C PRO A 79 14.29 9.13 -10.77
N GLU A 80 14.33 10.00 -9.77
CA GLU A 80 14.10 9.65 -8.36
C GLU A 80 12.71 9.05 -8.08
N ILE A 81 11.69 9.34 -8.91
CA ILE A 81 10.36 8.72 -8.81
C ILE A 81 10.32 7.37 -9.54
N ILE A 82 11.07 7.24 -10.64
CA ILE A 82 11.20 5.97 -11.36
C ILE A 82 11.95 4.95 -10.48
N GLU A 83 12.98 5.38 -9.76
CA GLU A 83 13.73 4.58 -8.80
C GLU A 83 12.87 4.03 -7.67
N VAL A 84 11.87 4.81 -7.21
CA VAL A 84 10.88 4.34 -6.23
C VAL A 84 10.19 3.08 -6.74
N VAL A 85 9.60 3.15 -7.95
CA VAL A 85 8.87 2.00 -8.54
C VAL A 85 9.80 0.80 -8.72
N ALA A 86 11.04 1.04 -9.12
CA ALA A 86 12.03 -0.01 -9.33
C ALA A 86 12.49 -0.69 -8.03
N GLY A 87 12.50 0.05 -6.90
CA GLY A 87 13.26 -0.33 -5.72
C GLY A 87 12.46 -0.53 -4.42
N TYR A 88 11.21 -0.06 -4.33
CA TYR A 88 10.49 -0.04 -3.04
C TYR A 88 10.24 -1.41 -2.40
N GLU A 89 10.29 -2.50 -3.17
CA GLU A 89 10.13 -3.87 -2.64
C GLU A 89 11.47 -4.51 -2.24
N ASN A 90 12.60 -3.92 -2.64
CA ASN A 90 13.92 -4.41 -2.25
C ASN A 90 14.28 -3.90 -0.85
N LEU A 91 13.95 -4.69 0.17
CA LEU A 91 14.16 -4.34 1.58
C LEU A 91 15.64 -4.19 1.99
N GLN A 92 16.56 -4.75 1.19
CA GLN A 92 18.02 -4.65 1.37
C GLN A 92 18.67 -3.67 0.40
N ARG A 93 17.88 -2.78 -0.22
CA ARG A 93 18.40 -1.81 -1.18
C ARG A 93 19.50 -0.96 -0.55
N THR A 94 20.65 -0.94 -1.19
CA THR A 94 21.74 -0.02 -0.88
C THR A 94 21.56 1.28 -1.66
N ASN A 95 22.00 2.38 -1.08
CA ASN A 95 22.13 3.66 -1.77
C ASN A 95 23.48 4.28 -1.42
N GLU A 96 24.03 5.08 -2.33
CA GLU A 96 25.39 5.61 -2.21
C GLU A 96 25.48 6.75 -1.18
N SER A 97 24.41 7.51 -1.01
CA SER A 97 24.38 8.69 -0.12
C SER A 97 24.34 8.33 1.36
N GLY A 98 23.88 7.13 1.72
CA GLY A 98 23.57 6.74 3.10
C GLY A 98 22.39 7.50 3.73
N MET A 99 21.84 8.50 3.05
CA MET A 99 20.66 9.26 3.47
C MET A 99 19.39 8.61 2.93
N ALA A 100 18.27 8.80 3.63
CA ALA A 100 16.98 8.34 3.14
C ALA A 100 16.60 9.03 1.81
N ASP A 101 16.09 8.27 0.85
CA ASP A 101 15.53 8.81 -0.40
C ASP A 101 14.02 8.50 -0.50
N TYR A 102 13.40 8.89 -1.61
CA TYR A 102 11.97 8.62 -1.82
C TYR A 102 11.63 7.14 -1.86
N ALA A 103 12.55 6.27 -2.34
CA ALA A 103 12.32 4.83 -2.36
C ALA A 103 12.28 4.29 -0.93
N ASP A 104 13.12 4.79 -0.02
CA ASP A 104 13.06 4.43 1.41
C ASP A 104 11.75 4.85 2.06
N VAL A 105 11.31 6.08 1.80
CA VAL A 105 10.03 6.62 2.31
C VAL A 105 8.86 5.73 1.87
N VAL A 106 8.78 5.41 0.58
CA VAL A 106 7.70 4.58 0.04
C VAL A 106 7.80 3.13 0.52
N THR A 107 9.01 2.60 0.70
CA THR A 107 9.23 1.26 1.29
C THR A 107 8.60 1.19 2.69
N ILE A 108 8.93 2.13 3.57
CA ILE A 108 8.39 2.14 4.94
C ILE A 108 6.89 2.41 4.94
N ALA A 109 6.40 3.39 4.16
CA ALA A 109 4.98 3.67 4.02
C ALA A 109 4.19 2.44 3.57
N ASN A 110 4.71 1.67 2.62
CA ASN A 110 4.07 0.46 2.12
C ASN A 110 4.06 -0.65 3.18
N LEU A 111 5.17 -0.84 3.90
CA LEU A 111 5.28 -1.86 4.95
C LEU A 111 4.40 -1.58 6.17
N GLN A 112 4.12 -0.32 6.47
CA GLN A 112 3.23 0.10 7.56
C GLN A 112 1.76 -0.24 7.29
N MET A 113 1.40 -0.62 6.06
CA MET A 113 0.02 -0.98 5.75
C MET A 113 -0.43 -2.20 6.57
N PRO A 114 -1.69 -2.26 7.04
CA PRO A 114 -2.15 -3.32 7.95
C PRO A 114 -1.94 -4.75 7.45
N ALA A 115 -1.97 -4.95 6.13
CA ALA A 115 -1.74 -6.25 5.50
C ALA A 115 -0.31 -6.76 5.68
N THR A 116 0.67 -5.85 5.76
CA THR A 116 2.11 -6.18 5.81
C THR A 116 2.69 -6.02 7.21
N ALA A 117 2.30 -4.99 7.96
CA ALA A 117 2.99 -4.52 9.17
C ALA A 117 3.24 -5.60 10.24
N LYS A 118 2.35 -6.59 10.35
CA LYS A 118 2.45 -7.67 11.35
C LYS A 118 3.62 -8.64 11.13
N PHE A 119 4.15 -8.72 9.91
CA PHE A 119 5.15 -9.73 9.51
C PHE A 119 6.52 -9.12 9.22
N VAL A 120 6.70 -7.83 9.51
CA VAL A 120 7.89 -7.08 9.12
C VAL A 120 8.98 -7.20 10.19
N ALA A 121 10.15 -7.70 9.80
CA ALA A 121 11.36 -7.65 10.60
C ALA A 121 12.04 -6.27 10.44
N TRP A 122 11.49 -5.25 11.11
CA TRP A 122 11.92 -3.83 11.01
C TRP A 122 13.42 -3.62 11.23
N GLN A 123 14.07 -4.45 12.05
CA GLN A 123 15.51 -4.38 12.33
C GLN A 123 16.39 -4.69 11.09
N ASN A 124 15.84 -5.37 10.09
CA ASN A 124 16.57 -5.81 8.91
C ASN A 124 16.26 -4.96 7.67
N ILE A 125 15.59 -3.81 7.81
CA ILE A 125 15.19 -3.01 6.65
C ILE A 125 16.12 -1.79 6.54
N SER A 126 16.89 -1.73 5.45
CA SER A 126 17.85 -0.62 5.23
C SER A 126 17.18 0.75 5.22
N ALA A 127 15.95 0.82 4.67
CA ALA A 127 15.15 2.04 4.66
C ALA A 127 14.78 2.53 6.08
N ALA A 128 14.51 1.62 7.02
CA ALA A 128 14.15 1.98 8.40
C ALA A 128 15.34 2.64 9.11
N THR A 129 16.54 2.06 8.93
CA THR A 129 17.79 2.64 9.43
C THR A 129 18.05 4.03 8.85
N ARG A 130 17.94 4.20 7.52
CA ARG A 130 18.18 5.49 6.86
C ARG A 130 17.17 6.57 7.25
N LEU A 131 15.92 6.20 7.52
CA LEU A 131 14.89 7.13 7.99
C LEU A 131 14.99 7.46 9.49
N GLY A 132 15.90 6.81 10.24
CA GLY A 132 15.97 6.94 11.70
C GLY A 132 14.69 6.45 12.37
N CYS A 133 14.02 5.46 11.76
CA CYS A 133 12.84 4.82 12.31
C CYS A 133 13.29 3.57 13.06
N ASP A 134 13.31 3.63 14.39
CA ASP A 134 13.43 2.41 15.19
C ASP A 134 12.16 1.54 15.04
N PRO A 135 12.22 0.24 15.39
CA PRO A 135 11.07 -0.65 15.26
C PRO A 135 9.81 -0.15 15.98
N ALA A 136 9.94 0.48 17.15
CA ALA A 136 8.79 0.96 17.91
C ALA A 136 8.10 2.12 17.20
N ARG A 137 8.88 3.07 16.68
CA ARG A 137 8.38 4.19 15.87
C ARG A 137 7.71 3.70 14.60
N CYS A 138 8.26 2.68 13.95
CA CYS A 138 7.68 2.11 12.74
C CYS A 138 6.35 1.40 12.99
N ILE A 139 6.22 0.70 14.13
CA ILE A 139 4.99 0.02 14.56
C ILE A 139 3.90 1.04 14.96
N ASN A 140 4.26 2.08 15.72
CA ASN A 140 3.30 3.03 16.26
C ASN A 140 2.98 4.20 15.31
N PHE A 141 3.69 4.33 14.19
CA PHE A 141 3.58 5.47 13.26
C PHE A 141 2.14 5.84 12.89
N LEU A 142 1.30 4.86 12.55
CA LEU A 142 -0.09 5.14 12.14
C LEU A 142 -0.94 5.73 13.28
N VAL A 143 -0.61 5.39 14.52
CA VAL A 143 -1.26 5.91 15.72
C VAL A 143 -0.69 7.28 16.09
N ASP A 144 0.64 7.39 16.15
CA ASP A 144 1.35 8.60 16.58
C ASP A 144 1.09 9.79 15.63
N TYR A 145 0.86 9.52 14.34
CA TYR A 145 0.64 10.53 13.30
C TYR A 145 -0.78 10.52 12.73
N ALA A 146 -1.75 9.97 13.45
CA ALA A 146 -3.13 9.81 12.98
C ALA A 146 -3.73 11.10 12.39
N ASP A 147 -3.55 12.25 13.05
CA ASP A 147 -4.10 13.54 12.58
C ASP A 147 -3.48 13.99 11.25
N GLN A 148 -2.16 13.84 11.09
CA GLN A 148 -1.46 14.22 9.86
C GLN A 148 -1.83 13.28 8.72
N LEU A 149 -1.97 11.97 9.01
CA LEU A 149 -2.42 10.98 8.03
C LEU A 149 -3.86 11.20 7.59
N ASN A 150 -4.72 11.66 8.51
CA ASN A 150 -6.09 12.04 8.18
C ASN A 150 -6.10 13.22 7.21
N ILE A 151 -5.38 14.30 7.51
CA ILE A 151 -5.26 15.48 6.65
C ILE A 151 -4.69 15.10 5.27
N ALA A 152 -3.56 14.39 5.25
CA ALA A 152 -2.92 13.97 3.99
C ALA A 152 -3.82 13.03 3.18
N GLY A 153 -4.59 12.16 3.84
CA GLY A 153 -5.54 11.32 3.14
C GLY A 153 -6.77 12.07 2.65
N GLU A 154 -7.26 13.08 3.36
CA GLU A 154 -8.34 13.98 2.91
C GLU A 154 -7.92 14.73 1.63
N MET A 155 -6.66 15.20 1.53
CA MET A 155 -6.10 15.78 0.28
C MET A 155 -6.18 14.81 -0.90
N LEU A 156 -6.08 13.51 -0.62
CA LEU A 156 -6.17 12.44 -1.61
C LEU A 156 -7.60 11.91 -1.78
N GLY A 157 -8.59 12.48 -1.08
CA GLY A 157 -10.02 12.16 -1.09
C GLY A 157 -10.43 10.96 -0.22
N LEU A 158 -9.59 10.50 0.70
CA LEU A 158 -9.90 9.35 1.57
C LEU A 158 -10.90 9.80 2.64
N SER A 159 -11.93 8.99 2.88
CA SER A 159 -12.87 9.22 3.99
C SER A 159 -12.32 8.61 5.28
N ARG A 160 -12.60 9.21 6.45
CA ARG A 160 -12.12 8.72 7.78
C ARG A 160 -12.37 7.23 8.03
N THR A 161 -13.48 6.69 7.53
CA THR A 161 -13.82 5.26 7.68
C THR A 161 -12.87 4.32 6.92
N GLN A 162 -12.18 4.81 5.89
CA GLN A 162 -11.20 4.05 5.11
C GLN A 162 -9.78 4.11 5.69
N GLN A 163 -9.56 4.93 6.73
CA GLN A 163 -8.29 5.14 7.40
C GLN A 163 -8.21 4.49 8.79
N ALA A 164 -9.32 3.92 9.29
CA ALA A 164 -9.35 3.32 10.62
C ALA A 164 -8.28 2.23 10.77
N VAL A 165 -7.34 2.48 11.69
CA VAL A 165 -6.46 1.45 12.24
C VAL A 165 -7.35 0.45 12.98
N PRO A 166 -7.25 -0.87 12.72
CA PRO A 166 -8.02 -1.84 13.49
C PRO A 166 -7.64 -1.70 14.97
N ALA A 167 -8.64 -1.56 15.85
CA ALA A 167 -8.44 -1.44 17.28
C ALA A 167 -7.65 -2.67 17.81
N PRO A 168 -6.78 -2.50 18.82
CA PRO A 168 -6.08 -3.63 19.42
C PRO A 168 -7.11 -4.54 20.13
N ASP A 169 -7.18 -5.80 19.67
CA ASP A 169 -8.00 -6.93 20.11
C ASP A 169 -8.83 -6.72 21.40
N GLU A 170 -10.14 -6.55 21.25
CA GLU A 170 -11.08 -6.86 22.34
C GLU A 170 -11.15 -8.39 22.51
N LYS A 171 -10.82 -8.86 23.72
CA LYS A 171 -10.96 -10.27 24.13
C LYS A 171 -12.40 -10.77 23.91
N PRO A 172 -12.61 -12.06 23.56
CA PRO A 172 -13.94 -12.58 23.35
C PRO A 172 -14.66 -12.71 24.69
N MET A 173 -15.63 -11.83 24.94
CA MET A 173 -16.57 -11.99 26.04
C MET A 173 -17.85 -12.67 25.55
N GLY A 174 -18.12 -13.84 26.12
CA GLY A 174 -19.47 -14.26 26.48
C GLY A 174 -20.35 -14.81 25.37
N THR A 175 -20.43 -16.14 25.33
CA THR A 175 -21.57 -16.89 24.82
C THR A 175 -22.91 -16.28 25.26
N MET A 176 -23.79 -15.93 24.32
CA MET A 176 -25.21 -15.91 24.61
C MET A 176 -26.05 -16.29 23.38
N ASN A 177 -26.85 -17.31 23.62
CA ASN A 177 -27.64 -18.09 22.69
C ASN A 177 -28.90 -17.32 22.25
N ARG A 178 -29.26 -17.35 20.97
CA ARG A 178 -30.67 -17.18 20.56
C ARG A 178 -30.96 -17.89 19.23
N GLN A 179 -31.71 -18.98 19.33
CA GLN A 179 -32.41 -19.61 18.21
C GLN A 179 -33.55 -18.70 17.73
N ALA A 180 -33.76 -18.61 16.41
CA ALA A 180 -35.08 -18.63 15.77
C ALA A 180 -34.98 -18.73 14.23
N SER A 181 -35.65 -19.77 13.71
CA SER A 181 -36.38 -19.90 12.42
C SER A 181 -35.66 -19.77 11.05
N GLU A 182 -35.66 -20.89 10.31
CA GLU A 182 -35.57 -21.01 8.84
C GLU A 182 -36.82 -20.37 8.17
N GLN A 183 -36.80 -19.86 6.92
CA GLN A 183 -36.87 -20.60 5.65
C GLN A 183 -36.87 -19.61 4.41
N PRO A 184 -36.90 -20.05 3.12
CA PRO A 184 -35.86 -19.73 2.13
C PRO A 184 -36.33 -18.98 0.85
N ALA A 185 -35.38 -18.40 0.09
CA ALA A 185 -35.41 -18.06 -1.36
C ALA A 185 -34.23 -17.07 -1.64
N ALA A 186 -33.55 -16.97 -2.77
CA ALA A 186 -33.59 -17.54 -4.11
C ALA A 186 -32.16 -17.45 -4.71
N LYS A 187 -31.84 -18.26 -5.72
CA LYS A 187 -30.59 -18.16 -6.50
C LYS A 187 -30.63 -16.91 -7.37
N GLU A 188 -29.72 -15.96 -7.14
CA GLU A 188 -29.37 -14.92 -8.10
C GLU A 188 -27.91 -15.08 -8.54
N SER A 189 -27.71 -15.26 -9.85
CA SER A 189 -26.40 -15.27 -10.48
C SER A 189 -25.77 -13.89 -10.41
N THR A 190 -24.82 -13.69 -9.49
CA THR A 190 -24.05 -12.45 -9.40
C THR A 190 -22.81 -12.56 -10.28
N GLY A 191 -22.76 -11.74 -11.33
CA GLY A 191 -21.58 -11.58 -12.18
C GLY A 191 -20.36 -11.08 -11.40
N ILE A 192 -19.19 -11.24 -12.01
CA ILE A 192 -17.83 -11.05 -11.45
C ILE A 192 -17.48 -9.56 -11.20
N MET A 193 -18.40 -8.79 -10.61
CA MET A 193 -18.11 -7.48 -10.02
C MET A 193 -18.08 -7.51 -8.49
N GLY A 194 -18.45 -8.62 -7.86
CA GLY A 194 -18.39 -8.78 -6.39
C GLY A 194 -17.00 -9.11 -5.85
N GLY A 195 -16.15 -9.79 -6.64
CA GLY A 195 -14.86 -10.34 -6.19
C GLY A 195 -13.69 -9.35 -6.15
N LEU A 196 -13.82 -8.19 -6.81
CA LEU A 196 -12.74 -7.19 -6.93
C LEU A 196 -12.41 -6.44 -5.63
N ARG A 197 -13.17 -6.65 -4.55
CA ARG A 197 -12.94 -5.97 -3.27
C ARG A 197 -11.71 -6.46 -2.51
N ASN A 198 -11.21 -7.68 -2.76
CA ASN A 198 -10.11 -8.26 -1.99
C ASN A 198 -8.72 -7.98 -2.58
N LEU A 199 -8.64 -7.50 -3.83
CA LEU A 199 -7.39 -7.09 -4.49
C LEU A 199 -6.88 -5.70 -4.05
N PHE A 200 -7.69 -4.95 -3.29
CA PHE A 200 -7.44 -3.55 -2.96
C PHE A 200 -7.63 -3.21 -1.47
N ARG A 201 -7.60 -4.21 -0.58
CA ARG A 201 -7.62 -4.00 0.87
C ARG A 201 -6.22 -3.80 1.45
#